data_AF-A0A2N1MEZ7-F1
#
_entry.id   AF-A0A2N1MEZ7-F1
#
_cell.length_a   1.000
_cell.length_b   1.000
_cell.length_c   1.000
_cell.angle_alpha   90.00
_cell.angle_beta   90.00
_cell.angle_gamma   90.00
#
_symmetry.space_group_name_H-M   'P 1'
#
loop_
_entity.id
_entity.type
_entity.pdbx_description
1 polymer ?
#
loop_
_entity_poly.entity_id
_entity_poly.type
_entity_poly.pdbx_seq_one_letter_code
_entity_poly.pdbx_strand_id
1 'polypeptide(L)'
;RVPEKIKLDRLVFKDENDLLTFTTDKNEIELKAIDHYSNIGKIDDSPLAYDPSKPLREEWISFYQPLSDISHDAINRLNDLITLEELQLAIKDLPSSKAAGPNKISYEIIKQLPSQLLEVLLTLFNYILINEKTPRQNC
;
A
#
# COMPACT_ATOMS: atom_id res chain seq x y z
N ARG A 1 -1.91 -2.19 -27.62
CA ARG A 1 -3.12 -2.03 -26.77
C ARG A 1 -3.72 -0.68 -27.13
N VAL A 2 -4.99 -0.63 -27.53
CA VAL A 2 -5.71 0.63 -27.74
C VAL A 2 -6.20 1.08 -26.38
N PRO A 3 -5.91 2.32 -25.93
CA PRO A 3 -6.43 2.81 -24.65
C PRO A 3 -7.95 2.92 -24.73
N GLU A 4 -8.66 2.37 -23.75
CA GLU A 4 -10.09 2.58 -23.60
C GLU A 4 -10.34 4.05 -23.27
N LYS A 5 -11.20 4.70 -24.05
CA LYS A 5 -11.51 6.12 -23.90
C LYS A 5 -12.86 6.24 -23.20
N ILE A 6 -12.84 6.66 -21.94
CA ILE A 6 -14.05 7.02 -21.21
C ILE A 6 -14.50 8.40 -21.71
N LYS A 7 -15.78 8.50 -22.11
CA LYS A 7 -16.39 9.76 -22.54
C LYS A 7 -17.30 10.30 -21.42
N LEU A 8 -16.85 11.35 -20.74
CA LEU A 8 -17.62 12.06 -19.73
C LEU A 8 -18.35 13.24 -20.37
N ASP A 9 -19.62 13.04 -20.74
CA ASP A 9 -20.45 14.06 -21.38
C ASP A 9 -21.37 14.79 -20.38
N ARG A 10 -21.48 14.28 -19.15
CA ARG A 10 -22.41 14.75 -18.11
C ARG A 10 -21.78 14.55 -16.74
N LEU A 11 -21.93 15.52 -15.87
CA LEU A 11 -21.45 15.44 -14.49
C LEU A 11 -22.54 15.92 -13.52
N VAL A 12 -22.70 15.17 -12.43
CA VAL A 12 -23.51 15.56 -11.28
C VAL A 12 -22.54 15.85 -10.13
N PHE A 13 -22.63 17.04 -9.54
CA PHE A 13 -21.75 17.46 -8.46
C PHE A 13 -22.51 18.31 -7.44
N LYS A 14 -21.93 18.49 -6.25
CA LYS A 14 -22.48 19.35 -5.19
C LYS A 14 -21.94 20.77 -5.37
N ASP A 15 -22.82 21.76 -5.41
CA ASP A 15 -22.44 23.17 -5.50
C ASP A 15 -22.04 23.76 -4.14
N GLU A 16 -21.76 25.07 -4.10
CA GLU A 16 -21.34 25.78 -2.87
C GLU A 16 -22.40 25.74 -1.74
N ASN A 17 -23.66 25.41 -2.07
CA ASN A 17 -24.77 25.28 -1.13
C ASN A 17 -25.08 23.81 -0.80
N ASP A 18 -24.19 22.88 -1.17
CA ASP A 18 -24.34 21.42 -1.04
C ASP A 18 -25.54 20.83 -1.81
N LEU A 19 -26.05 21.55 -2.81
CA LEU A 19 -27.15 21.10 -3.66
C LEU A 19 -26.60 20.28 -4.84
N LEU A 20 -27.27 19.18 -5.15
CA LEU A 20 -26.94 18.34 -6.31
C LEU A 20 -27.30 19.07 -7.60
N THR A 21 -26.27 19.50 -8.31
CA THR A 21 -26.36 20.26 -9.56
C THR A 21 -25.81 19.43 -10.72
N PHE A 22 -26.31 19.71 -11.93
CA PHE A 22 -25.99 19.00 -13.17
C PHE A 22 -25.33 19.94 -14.17
N THR A 23 -24.26 19.47 -14.82
CA THR A 23 -23.63 20.18 -15.93
C THR A 23 -23.34 19.27 -17.12
N THR A 24 -23.42 19.86 -18.32
CA THR A 24 -22.97 19.32 -19.61
C THR A 24 -21.88 20.18 -20.22
N ASP A 25 -21.46 21.26 -19.56
CA ASP A 25 -20.41 22.13 -20.07
C ASP A 25 -19.06 21.42 -20.00
N LYS A 26 -18.36 21.38 -21.14
CA LYS A 26 -17.12 20.62 -21.27
C LYS A 26 -16.00 21.17 -20.37
N ASN A 27 -15.89 22.49 -20.25
CA ASN A 27 -14.83 23.12 -19.45
C ASN A 27 -15.12 22.93 -17.96
N GLU A 28 -16.38 23.04 -17.56
CA GLU A 28 -16.80 22.80 -16.19
C GLU A 28 -16.58 21.34 -15.77
N ILE A 29 -16.92 20.38 -16.63
CA ILE A 29 -16.65 18.94 -16.41
C ILE A 29 -15.15 18.71 -16.24
N GLU A 30 -14.31 19.28 -17.09
CA GLU A 30 -12.85 19.13 -17.02
C GLU A 30 -12.28 19.69 -15.71
N LEU A 31 -12.67 20.91 -15.33
CA LEU A 31 -12.23 21.54 -14.10
C LEU A 31 -12.64 20.72 -12.86
N LYS A 32 -13.89 20.29 -12.79
CA LYS A 32 -14.40 19.49 -11.68
C LYS A 32 -13.77 18.10 -11.62
N ALA A 33 -13.49 17.47 -12.76
CA ALA A 33 -12.80 16.19 -12.81
C ALA A 33 -11.35 16.30 -12.33
N ILE A 34 -10.61 17.33 -12.79
CA ILE A 34 -9.24 17.59 -12.34
C ILE A 34 -9.22 17.80 -10.83
N ASP A 35 -10.09 18.66 -10.31
CA ASP A 35 -10.19 18.93 -8.88
C ASP A 35 -10.50 17.65 -8.09
N HIS A 36 -11.53 16.91 -8.49
CA HIS A 36 -11.91 15.66 -7.84
C HIS A 36 -10.76 14.65 -7.80
N TYR A 37 -10.19 14.28 -8.96
CA TYR A 37 -9.15 13.24 -9.01
C TYR A 37 -7.81 13.69 -8.42
N SER A 38 -7.52 14.99 -8.40
CA SER A 38 -6.33 15.52 -7.72
C SER A 38 -6.48 15.50 -6.20
N ASN A 39 -7.72 15.54 -5.68
CA ASN A 39 -8.00 15.64 -4.26
C ASN A 39 -8.55 14.34 -3.64
N ILE A 40 -9.04 13.38 -4.43
CA ILE A 40 -9.75 12.18 -3.91
C ILE A 40 -8.89 11.33 -2.96
N GLY A 41 -7.57 11.35 -3.17
CA GLY A 41 -6.59 10.61 -2.37
C GLY A 41 -5.96 11.42 -1.24
N LYS A 42 -6.37 12.68 -1.01
CA LYS A 42 -5.93 13.45 0.16
C LYS A 42 -6.54 12.85 1.41
N ILE A 43 -5.70 12.64 2.42
CA ILE A 43 -6.03 11.92 3.66
C ILE A 43 -6.82 12.83 4.62
N ASP A 44 -6.73 14.14 4.40
CA ASP A 44 -6.99 15.19 5.35
C ASP A 44 -8.44 15.73 5.26
N ASP A 45 -9.00 15.84 4.04
CA ASP A 45 -10.29 16.51 3.78
C ASP A 45 -11.18 15.75 2.78
N SER A 46 -11.06 14.42 2.71
CA SER A 46 -11.92 13.60 1.85
C SER A 46 -13.12 13.06 2.64
N PRO A 47 -14.35 13.06 2.09
CA PRO A 47 -15.47 12.28 2.64
C PRO A 47 -15.18 10.77 2.76
N LEU A 48 -14.12 10.30 2.08
CA LEU A 48 -13.61 8.94 2.11
C LEU A 48 -12.42 8.76 3.07
N ALA A 49 -12.03 9.80 3.82
CA ALA A 49 -10.98 9.69 4.82
C ALA A 49 -11.32 8.58 5.81
N TYR A 50 -10.31 7.81 6.20
CA TYR A 50 -10.48 6.71 7.13
C TYR A 50 -10.85 7.25 8.50
N ASP A 51 -12.03 6.87 8.99
CA ASP A 51 -12.51 7.20 10.32
C ASP A 51 -12.58 5.90 11.15
N PRO A 52 -11.66 5.70 12.11
CA PRO A 52 -11.64 4.49 12.94
C PRO A 52 -12.86 4.36 13.86
N SER A 53 -13.65 5.43 14.04
CA SER A 53 -14.90 5.37 14.81
C SER A 53 -16.08 4.81 14.01
N LYS A 54 -15.97 4.76 12.68
CA LYS A 54 -17.01 4.20 11.80
C LYS A 54 -16.78 2.71 11.57
N PRO A 55 -17.82 1.88 11.66
CA PRO A 55 -17.69 0.47 11.32
C PRO A 55 -17.37 0.28 9.85
N LEU A 56 -16.74 -0.86 9.52
CA LEU A 56 -16.58 -1.30 8.13
C LEU A 56 -17.92 -1.29 7.41
N ARG A 57 -17.92 -0.95 6.11
CA ARG A 57 -19.14 -1.05 5.30
C ARG A 57 -19.60 -2.50 5.22
N GLU A 58 -20.91 -2.69 5.14
CA GLU A 58 -21.57 -4.00 5.21
C GLU A 58 -21.00 -4.99 4.18
N GLU A 59 -20.71 -4.53 2.97
CA GLU A 59 -20.14 -5.35 1.90
C GLU A 59 -18.75 -5.94 2.24
N TRP A 60 -18.01 -5.32 3.16
CA TRP A 60 -16.67 -5.74 3.56
C TRP A 60 -16.66 -6.56 4.86
N ILE A 61 -17.73 -6.53 5.65
CA ILE A 61 -17.76 -7.18 6.98
C ILE A 61 -17.36 -8.65 6.89
N SER A 62 -17.90 -9.38 5.91
CA SER A 62 -17.62 -10.81 5.74
C SER A 62 -16.19 -11.12 5.32
N PHE A 63 -15.55 -10.24 4.54
CA PHE A 63 -14.17 -10.42 4.05
C PHE A 63 -13.12 -10.15 5.13
N TYR A 64 -13.42 -9.25 6.07
CA TYR A 64 -12.51 -8.86 7.14
C TYR A 64 -12.88 -9.49 8.50
N GLN A 65 -13.80 -10.46 8.53
CA GLN A 65 -14.00 -11.26 9.74
C GLN A 65 -12.71 -12.02 10.09
N PRO A 66 -12.33 -12.09 11.37
CA PRO A 66 -11.22 -12.93 11.81
C PRO A 66 -11.43 -14.39 11.38
N LEU A 67 -10.38 -15.01 10.84
CA LEU A 67 -10.40 -16.42 10.50
C LEU A 67 -10.38 -17.25 11.79
N SER A 68 -11.40 -18.08 12.01
CA SER A 68 -11.55 -18.93 13.20
C SER A 68 -10.53 -20.06 13.30
N ASP A 69 -9.96 -20.46 12.17
CA ASP A 69 -9.20 -21.71 12.04
C ASP A 69 -7.68 -21.51 12.21
N ILE A 70 -7.24 -20.27 12.46
CA ILE A 70 -5.83 -19.96 12.68
C ILE A 70 -5.51 -20.16 14.17
N SER A 71 -4.47 -20.96 14.45
CA SER A 71 -4.03 -21.15 15.83
C SER A 71 -3.47 -19.85 16.42
N HIS A 72 -3.77 -19.59 17.69
CA HIS A 72 -3.19 -18.45 18.42
C HIS A 72 -1.65 -18.45 18.40
N ASP A 73 -1.05 -19.64 18.40
CA ASP A 73 0.39 -19.82 18.24
C ASP A 73 0.92 -19.24 16.92
N ALA A 74 0.23 -19.50 15.80
CA ALA A 74 0.62 -18.95 14.50
C ALA A 74 0.52 -17.42 14.46
N ILE A 75 -0.46 -16.84 15.16
CA ILE A 75 -0.60 -15.39 15.29
C ILE A 75 0.53 -14.82 16.15
N ASN A 76 0.84 -15.46 17.27
CA ASN A 76 1.90 -15.01 18.16
C ASN A 76 3.27 -15.01 17.47
N ARG A 77 3.55 -16.03 16.64
CA ARG A 77 4.77 -16.13 15.84
C ARG A 77 5.00 -14.94 14.89
N LEU A 78 3.97 -14.16 14.54
CA LEU A 78 4.15 -12.94 13.75
C LEU A 78 4.91 -11.84 14.50
N ASN A 79 4.97 -11.91 15.83
CA ASN A 79 5.72 -10.98 16.67
C ASN A 79 7.12 -11.49 17.03
N ASP A 80 7.49 -12.70 16.60
CA ASP A 80 8.81 -13.24 16.87
C ASP A 80 9.87 -12.48 16.06
N LEU A 81 11.07 -12.38 16.64
CA LEU A 81 12.20 -11.83 15.92
C LEU A 81 12.61 -12.78 14.79
N ILE A 82 13.01 -12.19 13.68
CA ILE A 82 13.50 -12.94 12.52
C ILE A 82 14.78 -13.67 12.93
N THR A 83 14.85 -14.95 12.58
CA THR A 83 16.03 -15.78 12.76
C THR A 83 16.95 -15.70 11.54
N LEU A 84 18.24 -16.04 11.73
CA LEU A 84 19.19 -16.09 10.62
C LEU A 84 18.79 -17.13 9.56
N GLU A 85 18.22 -18.26 9.99
CA GLU A 85 17.76 -19.32 9.08
C GLU A 85 16.61 -18.83 8.19
N GLU A 86 15.61 -18.18 8.77
CA GLU A 86 14.49 -17.59 8.01
C GLU A 86 14.97 -16.55 7.00
N LEU A 87 15.92 -15.68 7.40
CA LEU A 87 16.51 -14.71 6.50
C LEU A 87 17.24 -15.38 5.34
N GLN A 88 18.01 -16.43 5.61
CA GLN A 88 18.74 -17.18 4.58
C GLN A 88 17.78 -17.89 3.61
N LEU A 89 16.72 -18.51 4.13
CA LEU A 89 15.68 -19.14 3.31
C LEU A 89 14.98 -18.11 2.42
N ALA A 90 14.58 -16.97 2.98
CA ALA A 90 13.94 -15.89 2.23
C ALA A 90 14.85 -15.35 1.11
N ILE A 91 16.16 -15.18 1.36
CA ILE A 91 17.12 -14.75 0.35
C ILE A 91 17.29 -15.80 -0.75
N LYS A 92 17.33 -17.08 -0.39
CA LYS A 92 17.43 -18.19 -1.36
C LYS A 92 16.23 -18.22 -2.31
N ASP A 93 15.04 -17.95 -1.79
CA ASP A 93 13.77 -17.98 -2.52
C ASP A 93 13.53 -16.73 -3.39
N LEU A 94 14.42 -15.74 -3.35
CA LEU A 94 14.33 -14.58 -4.24
C LEU A 94 14.30 -15.03 -5.71
N PRO A 95 13.46 -14.43 -6.57
CA PRO A 95 13.39 -14.79 -7.98
C PRO A 95 14.66 -14.35 -8.71
N SER A 96 15.24 -15.21 -9.55
CA SER A 96 16.38 -14.85 -10.40
C SER A 96 15.93 -14.07 -11.65
N SER A 97 16.82 -13.26 -12.21
CA SER A 97 16.62 -12.52 -13.47
C SER A 97 15.53 -11.45 -13.43
N LYS A 98 15.20 -10.92 -12.24
CA LYS A 98 14.38 -9.70 -12.14
C LYS A 98 15.21 -8.45 -12.40
N ALA A 99 14.60 -7.46 -13.03
CA ALA A 99 15.23 -6.18 -13.25
C ALA A 99 15.60 -5.53 -11.91
N ALA A 100 16.86 -5.11 -11.78
CA ALA A 100 17.31 -4.36 -10.62
C ALA A 100 16.56 -3.03 -10.53
N GLY A 101 16.26 -2.59 -9.31
CA GLY A 101 15.65 -1.30 -9.06
C GLY A 101 16.57 -0.11 -9.39
N PRO A 102 16.15 1.13 -9.13
CA PRO A 102 16.92 2.34 -9.44
C PRO A 102 18.33 2.36 -8.82
N ASN A 103 18.54 1.67 -7.70
CA ASN A 103 19.82 1.53 -7.02
C ASN A 103 20.77 0.51 -7.67
N LYS A 104 20.34 -0.21 -8.72
CA LYS A 104 21.08 -1.25 -9.46
C LYS A 104 21.51 -2.45 -8.61
N ILE A 105 20.92 -2.66 -7.43
CA ILE A 105 21.15 -3.85 -6.62
C ILE A 105 20.19 -4.93 -7.10
N SER A 106 20.74 -5.99 -7.70
CA SER A 106 19.96 -7.14 -8.19
C SER A 106 19.83 -8.22 -7.12
N TYR A 107 18.89 -9.14 -7.30
CA TYR A 107 18.73 -10.27 -6.38
C TYR A 107 19.91 -11.24 -6.42
N GLU A 108 20.62 -11.33 -7.54
CA GLU A 108 21.84 -12.14 -7.67
C GLU A 108 22.93 -11.64 -6.73
N ILE A 109 23.07 -10.31 -6.57
CA ILE A 109 23.99 -9.72 -5.61
C ILE A 109 23.55 -10.07 -4.17
N ILE A 110 22.25 -9.95 -3.88
CA ILE A 110 21.71 -10.26 -2.54
C ILE A 110 21.93 -11.73 -2.18
N LYS A 111 21.74 -12.66 -3.12
CA LYS A 111 21.99 -14.09 -2.94
C LYS A 111 23.46 -14.44 -2.67
N GLN A 112 24.39 -13.57 -3.07
CA GLN A 112 25.83 -13.76 -2.90
C GLN A 112 26.41 -12.99 -1.70
N LEU A 113 25.54 -12.42 -0.85
CA LEU A 113 26.01 -11.67 0.31
C LEU A 113 26.83 -12.55 1.27
N PRO A 114 27.98 -12.07 1.75
CA PRO A 114 28.72 -12.75 2.80
C PRO A 114 27.93 -12.76 4.11
N SER A 115 28.18 -13.77 4.95
CA SER A 115 27.47 -13.96 6.22
C SER A 115 27.51 -12.73 7.14
N GLN A 116 28.63 -11.99 7.14
CA GLN A 116 28.79 -10.75 7.91
C GLN A 116 27.74 -9.69 7.53
N LEU A 117 27.40 -9.57 6.24
CA LEU A 117 26.36 -8.65 5.81
C LEU A 117 24.96 -9.18 6.12
N LEU A 118 24.76 -10.50 6.10
CA LEU A 118 23.50 -11.11 6.55
C LEU A 118 23.23 -10.83 8.03
N GLU A 119 24.25 -10.88 8.88
CA GLU A 119 24.13 -10.54 10.31
C GLU A 119 23.77 -9.06 10.54
N VAL A 120 24.34 -8.16 9.73
CA VAL A 120 23.99 -6.73 9.76
C VAL A 120 22.54 -6.52 9.32
N LEU A 121 22.09 -7.18 8.25
CA LEU A 121 20.70 -7.11 7.79
C LEU A 121 19.74 -7.67 8.84
N LEU A 122 20.07 -8.81 9.45
CA LEU A 122 19.27 -9.42 10.51
C LEU A 122 19.09 -8.46 11.69
N THR A 123 20.20 -7.84 12.12
CA THR A 123 20.19 -6.84 13.20
C THR A 123 19.31 -5.65 12.84
N LEU A 124 19.42 -5.15 11.61
CA LEU A 124 18.61 -4.04 11.13
C LEU A 124 17.11 -4.38 11.10
N PHE A 125 16.73 -5.53 10.55
CA PHE A 125 15.33 -5.94 10.46
C PHE A 125 14.70 -6.14 11.84
N ASN A 126 15.41 -6.82 12.74
CA ASN A 126 14.93 -7.01 14.12
C ASN A 126 14.88 -5.68 14.88
N TYR A 127 15.80 -4.75 14.62
CA TYR A 127 15.71 -3.39 15.17
C TYR A 127 14.44 -2.68 14.69
N ILE A 128 14.08 -2.79 13.41
CA ILE A 128 12.84 -2.20 12.86
C ILE A 128 11.61 -2.81 13.54
N LEU A 129 11.57 -4.14 13.71
CA LEU A 129 10.45 -4.82 14.37
C LEU A 129 10.28 -4.37 15.83
N ILE A 130 11.38 -4.30 16.59
CA ILE A 130 11.35 -3.91 18.01
C ILE A 130 10.95 -2.44 18.19
N ASN A 131 11.43 -1.56 17.31
CA ASN A 131 11.26 -0.12 17.46
C ASN A 131 10.08 0.45 16.67
N GLU A 132 9.41 -0.37 15.86
CA GLU A 132 8.31 0.01 14.97
C GLU A 132 8.65 1.22 14.08
N LYS A 133 9.92 1.34 13.68
CA LYS A 133 10.46 2.47 12.92
C LYS A 133 11.23 2.01 11.71
N THR A 134 10.69 2.33 10.54
CA THR A 134 11.36 2.10 9.27
C THR A 134 12.26 3.29 8.89
N PRO A 135 13.34 3.06 8.13
CA PRO A 135 14.16 4.14 7.60
C PRO A 135 13.31 5.12 6.78
N ARG A 136 13.55 6.43 6.94
CA ARG A 136 12.89 7.44 6.11
C ARG A 136 13.27 7.21 4.65
N GLN A 137 12.26 7.12 3.78
CA GLN A 137 12.49 7.17 2.35
C GLN A 137 12.70 8.64 1.97
N ASN A 138 13.86 8.96 1.42
CA ASN A 138 14.09 10.25 0.78
C ASN A 138 13.39 10.17 -0.60
N CYS A 139 12.14 10.62 -0.65
CA CYS A 139 11.39 10.86 -1.88
C CYS A 139 11.45 12.34 -2.24
#